data_AF-A0A098BFF5-F1
#
_entry.id   AF-A0A098BFF5-F1
#
_cell.length_a   1.000
_cell.length_b   1.000
_cell.length_c   1.000
_cell.angle_alpha   90.00
_cell.angle_beta   90.00
_cell.angle_gamma   90.00
#
_symmetry.space_group_name_H-M   'P 1'
#
loop_
_entity.id
_entity.type
_entity.pdbx_description
1 polymer ?
#
loop_
_entity_poly.entity_id
_entity_poly.type
_entity_poly.pdbx_seq_one_letter_code
_entity_poly.pdbx_strand_id
1 'polypeptide(L)'
;MIATDPRIGLALSGGGFRATAFGLGCLRALHDRDLLRHVRVVSGISGGSLLAAMWAYGPESFDEFDDTVTSLLRQGLQFELVKRATSPRSVRGSRSICRKSGGYGVVPGR
;
A
#
# COMPACT_ATOMS: atom_id res chain seq x y z
N MET A 1 32.90 10.09 -18.03
CA MET A 1 32.14 8.98 -17.39
C MET A 1 30.67 9.39 -17.39
N ILE A 2 29.80 8.62 -18.04
CA ILE A 2 28.35 8.85 -17.93
C ILE A 2 27.92 8.18 -16.62
N ALA A 3 27.75 8.96 -15.56
CA ALA A 3 27.13 8.46 -14.34
C ALA A 3 25.65 8.22 -14.66
N THR A 4 25.24 6.96 -14.72
CA THR A 4 23.82 6.61 -14.89
C THR A 4 23.09 6.98 -13.60
N ASP A 5 22.01 7.74 -13.74
CA ASP A 5 21.06 8.01 -12.66
C ASP A 5 20.70 6.70 -11.95
N PRO A 6 20.83 6.60 -10.61
CA PRO A 6 20.56 5.36 -9.90
C PRO A 6 19.09 4.96 -10.09
N ARG A 7 18.85 3.68 -10.38
CA ARG A 7 17.48 3.14 -10.53
C ARG A 7 17.18 2.26 -9.33
N ILE A 8 16.23 2.69 -8.50
CA ILE A 8 15.88 2.02 -7.25
C ILE A 8 14.55 1.27 -7.41
N GLY A 9 14.55 0.00 -6.99
CA GLY A 9 13.34 -0.78 -6.76
C GLY A 9 13.06 -0.91 -5.27
N LEU A 10 11.84 -0.61 -4.83
CA LEU A 10 11.43 -0.68 -3.44
C LEU A 10 10.51 -1.88 -3.21
N ALA A 11 10.84 -2.72 -2.22
CA ALA A 11 10.03 -3.86 -1.82
C ALA A 11 9.53 -3.68 -0.39
N LEU A 12 8.21 -3.58 -0.23
CA LEU A 12 7.53 -3.33 1.03
C LEU A 12 6.98 -4.64 1.61
N SER A 13 7.54 -5.06 2.73
CA SER A 13 7.11 -6.27 3.43
C SER A 13 5.68 -6.14 3.98
N GLY A 14 5.07 -7.29 4.27
CA GLY A 14 3.77 -7.39 4.93
C GLY A 14 3.85 -7.16 6.44
N GLY A 15 2.70 -7.16 7.10
CA GLY A 15 2.60 -6.87 8.55
C GLY A 15 1.49 -5.88 8.92
N GLY A 16 0.52 -5.69 8.02
CA GLY A 16 -0.60 -4.76 8.22
C GLY A 16 -0.14 -3.31 8.37
N PHE A 17 -0.85 -2.54 9.20
CA PHE A 17 -0.63 -1.11 9.36
C PHE A 17 0.74 -0.75 9.95
N ARG A 18 1.34 -1.64 10.74
CA ARG A 18 2.70 -1.43 11.25
C ARG A 18 3.73 -1.43 10.11
N ALA A 19 3.57 -2.34 9.15
CA ALA A 19 4.42 -2.38 7.97
C ALA A 19 4.21 -1.16 7.07
N THR A 20 2.97 -0.70 6.92
CA THR A 20 2.63 0.55 6.23
C THR A 20 3.29 1.76 6.90
N ALA A 21 3.24 1.87 8.23
CA ALA A 21 3.86 2.96 8.98
C ALA A 21 5.39 2.94 8.88
N PHE A 22 6.01 1.76 9.00
CA PHE A 22 7.44 1.60 8.79
C PHE A 22 7.85 1.97 7.38
N GLY A 23 7.12 1.48 6.37
CA GLY A 23 7.35 1.81 4.97
C GLY A 23 7.23 3.31 4.69
N LEU A 24 6.27 4.01 5.30
CA LEU A 24 6.15 5.46 5.19
C LEU A 24 7.39 6.15 5.77
N GLY A 25 7.88 5.69 6.92
CA GLY A 25 9.15 6.18 7.49
C GLY A 25 10.34 5.98 6.56
N CYS A 26 10.42 4.84 5.85
CA CYS A 26 11.45 4.62 4.84
C CYS A 26 11.32 5.57 3.65
N LEU A 27 10.09 5.83 3.18
CA LEU A 27 9.84 6.78 2.10
C LEU A 27 10.23 8.21 2.50
N ARG A 28 9.93 8.65 3.73
CA ARG A 28 10.40 9.94 4.28
C ARG A 28 11.92 10.04 4.25
N ALA A 29 12.61 9.01 4.73
CA ALA A 29 14.08 8.98 4.72
C ALA A 29 14.66 9.03 3.30
N LEU A 30 14.02 8.39 2.32
CA LEU A 30 14.41 8.48 0.91
C LEU A 30 14.12 9.86 0.32
N HIS A 31 13.01 10.48 0.70
CA HIS A 31 12.63 11.83 0.29
C HIS A 31 13.66 12.86 0.79
N ASP A 32 13.99 12.79 2.09
CA ASP A 32 14.96 13.69 2.74
C ASP A 32 16.37 13.63 2.14
N ARG A 33 16.68 12.56 1.40
CA ARG A 33 17.98 12.36 0.73
C ARG A 33 17.92 12.53 -0.78
N ASP A 34 16.82 13.04 -1.31
CA ASP A 34 16.58 13.18 -2.74
C ASP A 34 16.75 11.84 -3.52
N LEU A 35 16.59 10.71 -2.81
CA LEU A 35 16.66 9.37 -3.39
C LEU A 35 15.30 8.88 -3.85
N LEU A 36 14.22 9.45 -3.34
CA LEU A 36 12.86 8.98 -3.65
C LEU A 36 12.51 9.14 -5.14
N ARG A 37 12.96 10.23 -5.79
CA ARG A 37 12.83 10.45 -7.25
C ARG A 37 13.50 9.37 -8.12
N HIS A 38 14.42 8.60 -7.55
CA HIS A 38 15.12 7.51 -8.22
C HIS A 38 14.38 6.16 -8.10
N VAL A 39 13.31 6.11 -7.30
CA VAL A 39 12.46 4.92 -7.15
C VAL A 39 11.56 4.78 -8.37
N ARG A 40 11.77 3.71 -9.15
CA ARG A 40 11.02 3.45 -10.39
C ARG A 40 9.95 2.39 -10.24
N VAL A 41 10.16 1.46 -9.30
CA VAL A 41 9.27 0.33 -9.07
C VAL A 41 9.03 0.20 -7.58
N VAL A 42 7.76 0.09 -7.20
CA VAL A 42 7.37 -0.26 -5.83
C VAL A 42 6.57 -1.56 -5.88
N SER A 43 6.93 -2.49 -5.01
CA SER A 43 6.23 -3.75 -4.80
C SER A 43 5.90 -3.87 -3.33
N GLY A 44 4.85 -4.61 -3.00
CA GLY A 44 4.59 -4.94 -1.61
C GLY A 44 3.49 -5.96 -1.44
N ILE A 45 3.47 -6.58 -0.25
CA ILE A 45 2.46 -7.57 0.14
C ILE A 45 1.63 -7.06 1.33
N SER A 46 0.34 -7.41 1.38
CA SER A 46 -0.56 -7.07 2.50
C SER A 46 -0.55 -5.56 2.83
N GLY A 47 -0.10 -5.16 4.03
CA GLY A 47 0.04 -3.75 4.42
C GLY A 47 1.03 -2.94 3.58
N GLY A 48 2.07 -3.60 3.03
CA GLY A 48 2.98 -2.99 2.08
C GLY A 48 2.31 -2.70 0.73
N SER A 49 1.34 -3.52 0.30
CA SER A 49 0.57 -3.27 -0.94
C SER A 49 -0.30 -2.03 -0.82
N LEU A 50 -0.85 -1.76 0.37
CA LEU A 50 -1.63 -0.54 0.63
C LEU A 50 -0.75 0.71 0.45
N LEU A 51 0.44 0.71 1.06
CA LEU A 51 1.38 1.82 0.89
C LEU A 51 1.84 1.95 -0.57
N ALA A 52 2.17 0.85 -1.23
CA ALA A 52 2.56 0.84 -2.64
C ALA A 52 1.46 1.42 -3.54
N ALA A 53 0.20 1.08 -3.29
CA ALA A 53 -0.94 1.62 -4.03
C ALA A 53 -1.14 3.12 -3.75
N MET A 54 -1.06 3.56 -2.50
CA MET A 54 -1.15 4.99 -2.16
C MET A 54 0.01 5.78 -2.76
N TRP A 55 1.21 5.19 -2.85
CA TRP A 55 2.35 5.83 -3.49
C TRP A 55 2.17 5.95 -5.01
N ALA A 56 1.63 4.91 -5.66
CA ALA A 56 1.46 4.88 -7.10
C ALA A 56 0.26 5.71 -7.62
N TYR A 57 -0.79 5.85 -6.81
CA TYR A 57 -2.07 6.46 -7.22
C TYR A 57 -2.49 7.65 -6.35
N GLY A 58 -1.69 8.01 -5.34
CA GLY A 58 -1.99 9.11 -4.43
C GLY A 58 -1.60 10.48 -5.01
N PRO A 59 -1.57 11.49 -4.13
CA PRO A 59 -1.15 12.84 -4.48
C PRO A 59 0.25 12.89 -5.09
N GLU A 60 0.46 13.84 -6.01
CA GLU A 60 1.78 14.05 -6.62
C GLU A 60 2.78 14.68 -5.64
N SER A 61 2.31 15.50 -4.70
CA SER A 61 3.17 16.08 -3.67
C SER A 61 3.44 15.07 -2.56
N PHE A 62 4.71 14.95 -2.14
CA PHE A 62 5.10 14.03 -1.09
C PHE A 62 4.43 14.39 0.25
N ASP A 63 4.29 15.67 0.56
CA ASP A 63 3.69 16.13 1.82
C ASP A 63 2.21 15.75 1.91
N GLU A 64 1.43 15.93 0.84
CA GLU A 64 0.01 15.55 0.83
C GLU A 64 -0.17 14.02 0.86
N PHE A 65 0.71 13.29 0.16
CA PHE A 65 0.78 11.84 0.28
C PHE A 65 1.05 11.43 1.74
N ASP A 66 2.06 12.02 2.37
CA ASP A 66 2.46 11.71 3.73
C ASP A 66 1.35 11.97 4.75
N ASP A 67 0.66 13.10 4.62
CA ASP A 67 -0.50 13.45 5.43
C ASP A 67 -1.66 12.47 5.24
N THR A 68 -1.93 12.09 4.00
CA THR A 68 -2.98 11.11 3.66
C THR A 68 -2.70 9.75 4.29
N VAL A 69 -1.48 9.25 4.15
CA VAL A 69 -1.08 7.96 4.74
C VAL A 69 -1.09 8.05 6.27
N THR A 70 -0.58 9.15 6.84
CA THR A 70 -0.57 9.36 8.30
C THR A 70 -1.98 9.41 8.88
N SER A 71 -2.91 10.09 8.20
CA SER A 71 -4.33 10.14 8.59
C SER A 71 -4.94 8.74 8.58
N LEU A 72 -4.72 7.99 7.51
CA LEU A 72 -5.19 6.60 7.41
C LEU A 72 -4.61 5.71 8.51
N LEU A 73 -3.32 5.84 8.81
CA LEU A 73 -2.65 5.09 9.88
C LEU A 73 -3.23 5.41 11.26
N ARG A 74 -3.56 6.69 11.53
CA ARG A 74 -4.17 7.15 12.78
C ARG A 74 -5.61 6.69 12.95
N GLN A 75 -6.37 6.61 11.86
CA GLN A 75 -7.76 6.14 11.88
C GLN A 75 -7.88 4.62 12.14
N GLY A 76 -6.86 3.83 11.78
CA GLY A 76 -6.74 2.43 12.16
C GLY A 76 -7.79 1.50 11.54
N LEU A 77 -7.49 0.90 10.37
CA LEU A 77 -8.38 -0.06 9.70
C LEU A 77 -8.71 -1.31 10.53
N GLN A 78 -7.87 -1.66 11.51
CA GLN A 78 -8.12 -2.81 12.40
C GLN A 78 -9.37 -2.59 13.27
N PHE A 79 -9.64 -1.36 13.72
CA PHE A 79 -10.83 -1.09 14.50
C PHE A 79 -12.08 -1.28 13.64
N GLU A 80 -12.05 -0.84 12.37
CA GLU A 80 -13.17 -0.98 11.45
C GLU A 80 -13.36 -2.43 10.96
N LEU A 81 -12.28 -3.18 10.71
CA LEU A 81 -12.33 -4.59 10.34
C LEU A 81 -12.74 -5.49 11.53
N VAL A 82 -12.21 -5.24 12.73
CA VAL A 82 -12.64 -5.93 13.97
C VAL A 82 -14.08 -5.57 14.29
N LYS A 83 -14.49 -4.31 14.16
CA LYS A 83 -15.88 -3.87 14.37
C LYS A 83 -16.83 -4.47 13.34
N ARG A 84 -16.40 -4.66 12.09
CA ARG A 84 -17.18 -5.39 11.07
C ARG A 84 -17.23 -6.89 11.35
N ALA A 85 -16.11 -7.50 11.77
CA ALA A 85 -16.06 -8.92 12.14
C ALA A 85 -16.89 -9.24 13.40
N THR A 86 -16.95 -8.30 14.35
CA THR A 86 -17.74 -8.43 15.59
C THR A 86 -19.15 -7.85 15.48
N SER A 87 -19.49 -7.17 14.36
CA SER A 87 -20.86 -6.72 14.11
C SER A 87 -21.76 -7.91 13.69
N PRO A 88 -22.97 -8.09 14.26
CA PRO A 88 -23.77 -9.31 14.07
C PRO A 88 -24.45 -9.45 12.70
N ARG A 89 -23.97 -8.78 11.64
CA ARG A 89 -24.64 -8.73 10.33
C ARG A 89 -24.19 -9.80 9.33
N SER A 90 -23.16 -10.60 9.61
CA SER A 90 -22.68 -11.66 8.70
C SER A 90 -23.31 -13.05 8.91
N VAL A 91 -24.04 -13.29 10.02
CA VAL A 91 -24.66 -14.61 10.30
C VAL A 91 -25.97 -14.84 9.52
N ARG A 92 -26.56 -13.81 8.88
CA ARG A 92 -27.84 -13.92 8.16
C ARG A 92 -27.72 -13.79 6.63
N GLY A 93 -26.69 -14.40 6.03
CA GLY A 93 -26.54 -14.38 4.56
C GLY A 93 -25.66 -15.44 3.92
N SER A 94 -25.03 -16.34 4.68
CA SER A 94 -24.20 -17.42 4.11
C SER A 94 -25.03 -18.64 3.74
N ARG A 95 -25.89 -18.51 2.72
CA ARG A 95 -26.25 -19.65 1.86
C ARG A 95 -26.28 -19.18 0.41
N SER A 96 -25.51 -19.88 -0.41
CA SER A 96 -25.34 -19.74 -1.87
C SER A 96 -24.35 -18.65 -2.32
N ILE A 97 -23.11 -19.06 -2.58
CA ILE A 97 -22.53 -19.00 -3.92
C ILE A 97 -21.22 -19.79 -3.88
N CYS A 98 -21.33 -21.07 -4.22
CA CYS A 98 -20.24 -21.87 -4.76
C CYS A 98 -20.47 -21.91 -6.26
N ARG A 99 -19.64 -21.21 -7.04
CA ARG A 99 -19.39 -21.56 -8.45
C ARG A 99 -18.10 -20.91 -8.97
N LYS A 100 -17.16 -21.77 -9.40
CA LYS A 100 -16.20 -21.71 -10.53
C LYS A 100 -16.12 -20.38 -11.31
N SER A 101 -15.01 -19.89 -11.86
CA SER A 101 -13.72 -20.47 -12.29
C SER A 101 -12.94 -19.39 -13.09
N GLY A 102 -11.61 -19.36 -12.99
CA GLY A 102 -10.67 -19.06 -14.10
C GLY A 102 -10.50 -17.62 -14.61
N GLY A 103 -9.23 -17.17 -14.72
CA GLY A 103 -8.80 -16.10 -15.62
C GLY A 103 -7.75 -15.15 -15.04
N TYR A 104 -6.47 -15.38 -15.34
CA TYR A 104 -5.39 -14.39 -15.13
C TYR A 104 -5.45 -13.34 -16.24
N GLY A 105 -5.59 -12.06 -15.88
CA GLY A 105 -5.50 -10.91 -16.78
C GLY A 105 -4.26 -10.08 -16.46
N VAL A 106 -3.37 -9.95 -17.45
CA VAL A 106 -2.18 -9.09 -17.42
C VAL A 106 -2.63 -7.62 -17.58
N VAL A 107 -2.11 -6.72 -16.74
CA VAL A 107 -2.35 -5.27 -16.81
C VAL A 107 -1.14 -4.61 -17.47
N PRO A 108 -1.28 -3.81 -18.54
CA PRO A 108 -0.15 -3.15 -19.17
C PRO A 108 0.36 -2.01 -18.28
N GLY A 109 1.67 -2.03 -18.05
CA GLY A 109 2.42 -1.01 -17.32
C GLY A 109 2.46 0.32 -18.08
N ARG A 110 2.67 1.38 -17.31
CA ARG A 110 3.02 2.71 -17.81
C ARG A 110 4.53 2.82 -17.95
#